data_AF-A0A1H4D403-F1
#
_entry.id   AF-A0A1H4D403-F1
#
_cell.length_a   1.000
_cell.length_b   1.000
_cell.length_c   1.000
_cell.angle_alpha   90.00
_cell.angle_beta   90.00
_cell.angle_gamma   90.00
#
_symmetry.space_group_name_H-M   'P 1'
#
loop_
_entity.id
_entity.type
_entity.pdbx_description
1 polymer ?
#
loop_
_entity_poly.entity_id
_entity_poly.type
_entity_poly.pdbx_seq_one_letter_code
_entity_poly.pdbx_strand_id
1 'polypeptide(L)'
;MRKVYYFLLIVLFGCISCEWQFTAGDDRIVKVDRYDRIQSLYLTTGDFSALQQMNTVYPMQTRTLIEDVLRIGKVDDQQINTKFLRFYQDSTLQALISEAEQQYANMDDINADFTKVFKYLREHIPGIEVPEVYAQIGSLDQSVIVGNGSIGICLDKYLGSDYPLYKNPLYGYSKSQLATMTRSYIVPDCVGFYLLSLYPMPQDRALSQQERDMHIGKIQWVINQAYGKHVFNTVYTRMVDRYMKSHNLTIDQMLRNNNYSEFRKAN
;
A
#
# COMPACT_ATOMS: atom_id res chain seq x y z
N MET A 1 22.44 -46.51 39.54
CA MET A 1 22.91 -45.32 38.80
C MET A 1 22.69 -45.40 37.29
N ARG A 2 23.05 -46.49 36.58
CA ARG A 2 22.81 -46.63 35.12
C ARG A 2 21.35 -46.44 34.66
N LYS A 3 20.35 -46.91 35.42
CA LYS A 3 18.93 -46.76 35.08
C LYS A 3 18.42 -45.31 35.13
N VAL A 4 19.05 -44.45 35.93
CA VAL A 4 18.72 -43.02 36.03
C VAL A 4 19.24 -42.25 34.80
N TYR A 5 20.39 -42.67 34.26
CA TYR A 5 20.94 -42.10 33.02
C TYR A 5 20.06 -42.40 31.80
N TYR A 6 19.49 -43.60 31.68
CA TYR A 6 18.58 -43.91 30.58
C TYR A 6 17.28 -43.10 30.64
N PHE A 7 16.78 -42.82 31.85
CA PHE A 7 15.60 -41.97 32.02
C PHE A 7 15.90 -40.50 31.64
N LEU A 8 17.06 -39.98 32.03
CA LEU A 8 17.52 -38.64 31.64
C LEU A 8 17.75 -38.50 30.12
N LEU A 9 18.23 -39.55 29.45
CA LEU A 9 18.47 -39.55 28.00
C LEU A 9 17.16 -39.59 27.18
N ILE A 10 16.12 -40.27 27.67
CA ILE A 10 14.79 -40.30 27.04
C ILE A 10 14.08 -38.96 27.17
N VAL A 11 14.22 -38.27 28.31
CA VAL A 11 13.70 -36.91 28.49
C VAL A 11 14.44 -35.92 27.58
N LEU A 12 15.77 -36.06 27.42
CA LEU A 12 16.55 -35.18 26.54
C LEU A 12 16.17 -35.33 25.05
N PHE A 13 15.82 -36.54 24.59
CA PHE A 13 15.34 -36.76 23.21
C PHE A 13 13.87 -36.37 23.00
N GLY A 14 13.03 -36.44 24.04
CA GLY A 14 11.63 -35.96 23.99
C GLY A 14 11.50 -34.43 23.92
N CYS A 15 12.51 -33.69 24.40
CA CYS A 15 12.53 -32.23 24.33
C CYS A 15 13.02 -31.65 22.98
N ILE A 16 13.54 -32.49 22.06
CA ILE A 16 14.02 -32.03 20.73
C ILE A 16 12.92 -32.20 19.66
N SER A 17 11.79 -32.84 19.99
CA SER A 17 10.69 -33.10 19.04
C SER A 17 9.60 -32.04 19.03
N CYS A 18 9.75 -30.95 19.79
CA CYS A 18 8.71 -29.92 19.93
C CYS A 18 9.19 -28.52 19.51
N GLU A 19 9.94 -28.46 18.42
CA GLU A 19 10.10 -27.25 17.59
C GLU A 19 9.72 -27.54 16.14
N TRP A 20 8.61 -28.25 15.97
CA TRP A 20 7.80 -28.08 14.77
C TRP A 20 6.82 -26.96 15.12
N GLN A 21 7.28 -25.72 15.00
CA GLN A 21 6.35 -24.61 14.75
C GLN A 21 5.67 -24.92 13.42
N PHE A 22 4.59 -25.69 13.48
CA PHE A 22 3.50 -25.56 12.56
C PHE A 22 3.12 -24.08 12.61
N THR A 23 3.62 -23.30 11.66
CA THR A 23 2.97 -22.05 11.28
C THR A 23 1.60 -22.46 10.74
N ALA A 24 0.66 -22.68 11.65
CA ALA A 24 -0.76 -22.60 11.31
C ALA A 24 -0.89 -21.29 10.54
N GLY A 25 -1.19 -21.39 9.25
CA GLY A 25 -1.20 -20.27 8.34
C GLY A 25 -2.00 -19.15 8.97
N ASP A 26 -1.31 -18.11 9.42
CA ASP A 26 -1.92 -16.92 9.97
C ASP A 26 -2.52 -16.19 8.77
N ASP A 27 -3.70 -16.66 8.34
CA ASP A 27 -4.57 -16.05 7.33
C ASP A 27 -5.10 -14.72 7.87
N ARG A 28 -4.18 -13.80 8.19
CA ARG A 28 -4.49 -12.41 8.53
C ARG A 28 -5.18 -11.80 7.33
N ILE A 29 -6.49 -11.67 7.47
CA ILE A 29 -7.31 -10.93 6.52
C ILE A 29 -6.89 -9.48 6.62
N VAL A 30 -6.41 -8.92 5.51
CA VAL A 30 -6.12 -7.50 5.40
C VAL A 30 -7.41 -6.81 5.02
N LYS A 31 -7.94 -5.98 5.92
CA LYS A 31 -9.14 -5.18 5.70
C LYS A 31 -8.77 -3.72 5.63
N VAL A 32 -9.44 -2.99 4.73
CA VAL A 32 -9.33 -1.54 4.65
C VAL A 32 -10.21 -0.90 5.71
N ASP A 33 -9.58 -0.20 6.65
CA ASP A 33 -10.27 0.60 7.65
C ASP A 33 -10.90 1.85 7.02
N ARG A 34 -12.17 2.08 7.36
CA ARG A 34 -13.04 3.06 6.69
C ARG A 34 -13.01 4.42 7.36
N TYR A 35 -11.82 4.98 7.54
CA TYR A 35 -11.63 6.34 8.06
C TYR A 35 -12.36 7.38 7.19
N ASP A 36 -12.40 7.17 5.87
CA ASP A 36 -13.17 7.95 4.90
C ASP A 36 -14.62 8.20 5.32
N ARG A 37 -15.30 7.22 5.95
CA ARG A 37 -16.70 7.39 6.35
C ARG A 37 -16.89 8.39 7.48
N ILE A 38 -16.00 8.37 8.46
CA ILE A 38 -16.02 9.31 9.61
C ILE A 38 -15.56 10.68 9.13
N GLN A 39 -14.52 10.70 8.30
CA GLN A 39 -14.05 11.90 7.62
C GLN A 39 -15.21 12.57 6.85
N SER A 40 -15.89 11.84 5.96
CA SER A 40 -17.00 12.37 5.16
C SER A 40 -18.14 12.85 6.03
N LEU A 41 -18.52 12.12 7.08
CA LEU A 41 -19.57 12.56 8.01
C LEU A 41 -19.25 13.92 8.61
N TYR A 42 -18.00 14.13 9.08
CA TYR A 42 -17.58 15.43 9.58
C TYR A 42 -17.60 16.50 8.48
N LEU A 43 -17.07 16.21 7.30
CA LEU A 43 -16.89 17.19 6.22
C LEU A 43 -18.19 17.57 5.49
N THR A 44 -19.23 16.73 5.55
CA THR A 44 -20.54 17.03 4.93
C THR A 44 -21.52 17.65 5.93
N THR A 45 -21.44 17.29 7.22
CA THR A 45 -22.44 17.71 8.22
C THR A 45 -21.91 18.61 9.33
N GLY A 46 -20.58 18.65 9.53
CA GLY A 46 -19.97 19.30 10.70
C GLY A 46 -20.15 18.52 12.02
N ASP A 47 -20.47 17.23 11.96
CA ASP A 47 -20.71 16.40 13.15
C ASP A 47 -19.50 16.38 14.10
N PHE A 48 -19.71 16.86 15.32
CA PHE A 48 -18.64 16.97 16.32
C PHE A 48 -18.20 15.61 16.88
N SER A 49 -19.10 14.62 16.93
CA SER A 49 -18.73 13.27 17.36
C SER A 49 -17.82 12.61 16.33
N ALA A 50 -18.08 12.81 15.03
CA ALA A 50 -17.19 12.36 13.96
C ALA A 50 -15.80 12.99 14.11
N LEU A 51 -15.73 14.31 14.31
CA LEU A 51 -14.46 15.00 14.59
C LEU A 51 -13.73 14.44 15.82
N GLN A 52 -14.45 14.13 16.89
CA GLN A 52 -13.85 13.53 18.08
C GLN A 52 -13.27 12.13 17.77
N GLN A 53 -13.99 11.31 17.00
CA GLN A 53 -13.51 9.99 16.60
C GLN A 53 -12.29 10.08 15.69
N MET A 54 -12.25 11.02 14.75
CA MET A 54 -11.06 11.29 13.92
C MET A 54 -9.83 11.54 14.80
N ASN A 55 -9.94 12.41 15.80
CA ASN A 55 -8.82 12.78 16.66
C ASN A 55 -8.44 11.74 17.73
N THR A 56 -9.31 10.76 18.03
CA THR A 56 -9.06 9.77 19.10
C THR A 56 -8.79 8.37 18.58
N VAL A 57 -9.54 7.93 17.57
CA VAL A 57 -9.43 6.60 16.95
C VAL A 57 -8.42 6.63 15.79
N TYR A 58 -8.38 7.73 15.04
CA TYR A 58 -7.54 7.87 13.84
C TYR A 58 -6.55 9.06 13.91
N PRO A 59 -5.85 9.29 15.05
CA PRO A 59 -5.07 10.52 15.24
C PRO A 59 -3.95 10.69 14.21
N MET A 60 -3.33 9.59 13.76
CA MET A 60 -2.28 9.63 12.75
C MET A 60 -2.83 9.91 11.36
N GLN A 61 -3.91 9.25 10.96
CA GLN A 61 -4.57 9.46 9.68
C GLN A 61 -5.09 10.90 9.57
N THR A 62 -5.70 11.43 10.64
CA THR A 62 -6.15 12.82 10.70
C THR A 62 -4.99 13.82 10.63
N ARG A 63 -3.90 13.56 11.35
CA ARG A 63 -2.68 14.38 11.26
C ARG A 63 -2.11 14.40 9.85
N THR A 64 -1.84 13.24 9.28
CA THR A 64 -1.26 13.12 7.94
C THR A 64 -2.16 13.76 6.88
N LEU A 65 -3.47 13.57 6.96
CA LEU A 65 -4.41 14.22 6.05
C LEU A 65 -4.31 15.76 6.13
N ILE A 66 -4.34 16.34 7.33
CA ILE A 66 -4.36 17.79 7.52
C ILE A 66 -3.00 18.42 7.18
N GLU A 67 -1.91 17.84 7.69
CA GLU A 67 -0.57 18.44 7.67
C GLU A 67 0.18 18.12 6.36
N ASP A 68 0.13 16.87 5.90
CA ASP A 68 1.00 16.39 4.81
C ASP A 68 0.30 16.37 3.44
N VAL A 69 -0.98 15.98 3.44
CA VAL A 69 -1.80 15.85 2.22
C VAL A 69 -2.43 17.19 1.85
N LEU A 70 -3.29 17.73 2.71
CA LEU A 70 -4.03 18.97 2.40
C LEU A 70 -3.18 20.22 2.66
N ARG A 71 -2.21 20.13 3.58
CA ARG A 71 -1.28 21.22 3.94
C ARG A 71 -2.01 22.51 4.35
N ILE A 72 -3.10 22.37 5.11
CA ILE A 72 -3.99 23.47 5.51
C ILE A 72 -3.65 24.07 6.89
N GLY A 73 -2.68 23.50 7.60
CA GLY A 73 -2.23 23.93 8.92
C GLY A 73 -1.73 22.77 9.76
N LYS A 74 -1.63 22.98 11.08
CA LYS A 74 -1.29 21.93 12.05
C LYS A 74 -2.51 21.46 12.82
N VAL A 75 -2.55 20.19 13.21
CA VAL A 75 -3.71 19.62 13.94
C VAL A 75 -3.92 20.19 15.34
N ASP A 76 -2.91 20.85 15.91
CA ASP A 76 -3.00 21.54 17.20
C ASP A 76 -3.35 23.04 17.06
N ASP A 77 -3.48 23.56 15.83
CA ASP A 77 -3.90 24.95 15.62
C ASP A 77 -5.35 25.14 16.08
N GLN A 78 -5.62 26.18 16.87
CA GLN A 78 -6.94 26.48 17.43
C GLN A 78 -8.07 26.53 16.38
N GLN A 79 -7.75 26.94 15.14
CA GLN A 79 -8.73 27.09 14.05
C GLN A 79 -8.71 25.95 13.03
N ILE A 80 -7.94 24.87 13.25
CA ILE A 80 -7.71 23.87 12.21
C ILE A 80 -8.99 23.17 11.79
N ASN A 81 -9.85 22.81 12.73
CA ASN A 81 -11.11 22.12 12.44
C ASN A 81 -12.03 22.98 11.56
N THR A 82 -12.13 24.27 11.87
CA THR A 82 -12.90 25.23 11.05
C THR A 82 -12.29 25.38 9.65
N LYS A 83 -10.95 25.45 9.53
CA LYS A 83 -10.28 25.50 8.23
C LYS A 83 -10.53 24.23 7.43
N PHE A 84 -10.46 23.06 8.07
CA PHE A 84 -10.64 21.77 7.45
C PHE A 84 -12.06 21.58 6.92
N LEU A 85 -13.08 21.88 7.73
CA LEU A 85 -14.47 21.88 7.29
C LEU A 85 -14.69 22.86 6.14
N ARG A 86 -14.18 24.09 6.25
CA ARG A 86 -14.32 25.12 5.21
C ARG A 86 -13.63 24.73 3.91
N PHE A 87 -12.49 24.04 3.97
CA PHE A 87 -11.77 23.57 2.79
C PHE A 87 -12.66 22.67 1.92
N TYR A 88 -13.44 21.77 2.54
CA TYR A 88 -14.33 20.85 1.83
C TYR A 88 -15.71 21.42 1.50
N GLN A 89 -16.05 22.65 1.86
CA GLN A 89 -17.34 23.26 1.51
C GLN A 89 -17.48 23.58 0.02
N ASP A 90 -16.39 23.50 -0.76
CA ASP A 90 -16.45 23.61 -2.22
C ASP A 90 -17.31 22.49 -2.83
N SER A 91 -18.17 22.85 -3.78
CA SER A 91 -19.10 21.90 -4.41
C SER A 91 -18.40 20.75 -5.14
N THR A 92 -17.20 20.96 -5.66
CA THR A 92 -16.39 19.93 -6.33
C THR A 92 -15.92 18.90 -5.32
N LEU A 93 -15.46 19.34 -4.14
CA LEU A 93 -15.00 18.45 -3.08
C LEU A 93 -16.15 17.69 -2.42
N GLN A 94 -17.32 18.33 -2.27
CA GLN A 94 -18.53 17.64 -1.84
C GLN A 94 -18.99 16.57 -2.84
N ALA A 95 -18.90 16.84 -4.14
CA ALA A 95 -19.19 15.85 -5.18
C ALA A 95 -18.23 14.66 -5.11
N LEU A 96 -16.92 14.92 -4.98
CA LEU A 96 -15.89 13.89 -4.82
C LEU A 96 -16.15 12.98 -3.62
N ILE A 97 -16.52 13.56 -2.47
CA ILE A 97 -16.90 12.78 -1.28
C ILE A 97 -18.07 11.85 -1.62
N SER A 98 -19.16 12.40 -2.14
CA SER A 98 -20.39 11.64 -2.44
C SER A 98 -20.14 10.50 -3.45
N GLU A 99 -19.41 10.77 -4.52
CA GLU A 99 -19.11 9.78 -5.56
C GLU A 99 -18.16 8.69 -5.06
N ALA A 100 -17.18 9.05 -4.23
CA ALA A 100 -16.33 8.06 -3.57
C ALA A 100 -17.13 7.18 -2.60
N GLU A 101 -18.00 7.77 -1.76
CA GLU A 101 -18.86 6.99 -0.87
C GLU A 101 -19.76 6.01 -1.62
N GLN A 102 -20.33 6.45 -2.74
CA GLN A 102 -21.17 5.61 -3.59
C GLN A 102 -20.36 4.46 -4.22
N GLN A 103 -19.24 4.77 -4.87
CA GLN A 103 -18.42 3.77 -5.56
C GLN A 103 -17.77 2.77 -4.61
N TYR A 104 -17.43 3.21 -3.39
CA TYR A 104 -16.74 2.41 -2.37
C TYR A 104 -17.66 2.00 -1.22
N ALA A 105 -18.97 1.90 -1.45
CA ALA A 105 -19.90 1.33 -0.48
C ALA A 105 -19.51 -0.11 -0.09
N ASN A 106 -19.04 -0.90 -1.07
CA ASN A 106 -18.45 -2.23 -0.89
C ASN A 106 -16.93 -2.18 -1.12
N MET A 107 -16.17 -2.94 -0.33
CA MET A 107 -14.69 -3.06 -0.40
C MET A 107 -14.21 -4.50 -0.45
N ASP A 108 -15.09 -5.48 -0.65
CA ASP A 108 -14.79 -6.90 -0.46
C ASP A 108 -13.76 -7.41 -1.47
N ASP A 109 -13.84 -6.95 -2.72
CA ASP A 109 -12.86 -7.22 -3.76
C ASP A 109 -11.47 -6.66 -3.40
N ILE A 110 -11.41 -5.41 -2.93
CA ILE A 110 -10.17 -4.74 -2.51
C ILE A 110 -9.56 -5.45 -1.29
N ASN A 111 -10.38 -5.81 -0.31
CA ASN A 111 -9.94 -6.55 0.89
C ASN A 111 -9.40 -7.94 0.53
N ALA A 112 -10.08 -8.65 -0.39
CA ALA A 112 -9.64 -9.96 -0.87
C ALA A 112 -8.31 -9.85 -1.62
N ASP A 113 -8.15 -8.85 -2.49
CA ASP A 113 -6.92 -8.60 -3.22
C ASP A 113 -5.75 -8.24 -2.28
N PHE A 114 -5.97 -7.36 -1.29
CA PHE A 114 -4.95 -7.06 -0.28
C PHE A 114 -4.54 -8.30 0.52
N THR A 115 -5.53 -9.08 1.00
CA THR A 115 -5.29 -10.31 1.74
C THR A 115 -4.44 -11.29 0.92
N LYS A 116 -4.81 -11.48 -0.35
CA LYS A 116 -4.09 -12.35 -1.27
C LYS A 116 -2.64 -11.88 -1.47
N VAL A 117 -2.45 -10.61 -1.81
CA VAL A 117 -1.12 -10.07 -2.12
C VAL A 117 -0.21 -10.10 -0.90
N PHE A 118 -0.68 -9.64 0.27
CA PHE A 118 0.14 -9.65 1.48
C PHE A 118 0.39 -11.05 2.03
N LYS A 119 -0.50 -12.02 1.79
CA LYS A 119 -0.19 -13.43 2.04
C LYS A 119 1.00 -13.89 1.20
N TYR A 120 0.96 -13.67 -0.12
CA TYR A 120 2.06 -14.03 -1.00
C TYR A 120 3.37 -13.34 -0.59
N LEU A 121 3.33 -12.03 -0.30
CA LEU A 121 4.53 -11.28 0.06
C LEU A 121 5.17 -11.81 1.35
N ARG A 122 4.37 -12.13 2.39
CA ARG A 122 4.89 -12.75 3.62
C ARG A 122 5.59 -14.08 3.40
N GLU A 123 5.06 -14.89 2.47
CA GLU A 123 5.64 -16.20 2.15
C GLU A 123 6.98 -16.08 1.39
N HIS A 124 7.20 -14.99 0.65
CA HIS A 124 8.34 -14.84 -0.27
C HIS A 124 9.37 -13.78 0.12
N ILE A 125 9.04 -12.90 1.08
CA ILE A 125 9.90 -11.83 1.59
C ILE A 125 10.04 -11.99 3.11
N PRO A 126 11.14 -12.59 3.60
CA PRO A 126 11.34 -12.80 5.03
C PRO A 126 11.28 -11.48 5.82
N GLY A 127 10.46 -11.47 6.89
CA GLY A 127 10.36 -10.33 7.80
C GLY A 127 9.54 -9.15 7.27
N ILE A 128 8.84 -9.26 6.13
CA ILE A 128 7.92 -8.21 5.69
C ILE A 128 6.74 -8.10 6.67
N GLU A 129 6.47 -6.89 7.12
CA GLU A 129 5.31 -6.58 7.94
C GLU A 129 4.07 -6.39 7.04
N VAL A 130 2.89 -6.69 7.59
CA VAL A 130 1.62 -6.38 6.92
C VAL A 130 1.15 -5.04 7.46
N PRO A 131 1.06 -4.01 6.63
CA PRO A 131 0.67 -2.68 7.09
C PRO A 131 -0.83 -2.62 7.41
N GLU A 132 -1.20 -1.71 8.31
CA GLU A 132 -2.58 -1.28 8.45
C GLU A 132 -2.99 -0.51 7.18
N VAL A 133 -4.16 -0.81 6.62
CA VAL A 133 -4.63 -0.15 5.40
C VAL A 133 -5.88 0.63 5.73
N TYR A 134 -5.93 1.92 5.36
CA TYR A 134 -7.10 2.76 5.59
C TYR A 134 -7.47 3.55 4.34
N ALA A 135 -8.74 3.91 4.22
CA ALA A 135 -9.25 4.76 3.15
C ALA A 135 -9.52 6.18 3.65
N GLN A 136 -9.34 7.17 2.77
CA GLN A 136 -9.62 8.58 3.01
C GLN A 136 -9.99 9.30 1.70
N ILE A 137 -10.37 10.57 1.81
CA ILE A 137 -10.53 11.50 0.67
C ILE A 137 -9.41 12.55 0.74
N GLY A 138 -8.58 12.63 -0.30
CA GLY A 138 -7.35 13.42 -0.31
C GLY A 138 -7.36 14.70 -1.14
N SER A 139 -8.51 15.13 -1.66
CA SER A 139 -8.65 16.30 -2.55
C SER A 139 -7.80 16.20 -3.84
N LEU A 140 -7.71 15.00 -4.40
CA LEU A 140 -6.98 14.67 -5.64
C LEU A 140 -5.45 14.88 -5.61
N ASP A 141 -4.85 15.19 -4.45
CA ASP A 141 -3.42 15.45 -4.32
C ASP A 141 -2.60 14.15 -4.48
N GLN A 142 -2.60 13.29 -3.46
CA GLN A 142 -1.86 12.01 -3.46
C GLN A 142 -2.80 10.84 -3.65
N SER A 143 -2.35 9.78 -4.34
CA SER A 143 -3.12 8.53 -4.48
C SER A 143 -2.95 7.59 -3.29
N VAL A 144 -1.72 7.44 -2.83
CA VAL A 144 -1.34 6.50 -1.78
C VAL A 144 -0.34 7.19 -0.86
N ILE A 145 -0.52 6.99 0.45
CA ILE A 145 0.39 7.47 1.48
C ILE A 145 0.94 6.26 2.21
N VAL A 146 2.26 6.21 2.41
CA VAL A 146 2.92 5.12 3.12
C VAL A 146 3.76 5.70 4.25
N GLY A 147 3.55 5.20 5.46
CA GLY A 147 4.30 5.65 6.63
C GLY A 147 3.77 5.05 7.92
N ASN A 148 4.62 4.97 8.94
CA ASN A 148 4.26 4.50 10.29
C ASN A 148 3.57 3.12 10.31
N GLY A 149 4.00 2.20 9.45
CA GLY A 149 3.40 0.86 9.35
C GLY A 149 2.00 0.85 8.71
N SER A 150 1.60 1.93 8.04
CA SER A 150 0.28 2.07 7.41
C SER A 150 0.35 2.44 5.92
N ILE A 151 -0.73 2.12 5.20
CA ILE A 151 -1.01 2.56 3.83
C ILE A 151 -2.36 3.29 3.82
N GLY A 152 -2.34 4.58 3.48
CA GLY A 152 -3.52 5.40 3.24
C GLY A 152 -3.92 5.43 1.77
N ILE A 153 -5.18 5.14 1.47
CA ILE A 153 -5.77 5.17 0.12
C ILE A 153 -6.61 6.42 -0.04
N CYS A 154 -6.28 7.30 -0.96
CA CYS A 154 -7.15 8.41 -1.34
C CYS A 154 -8.14 7.93 -2.40
N LEU A 155 -9.36 7.56 -1.99
CA LEU A 155 -10.36 6.93 -2.87
C LEU A 155 -10.79 7.82 -4.04
N ASP A 156 -10.74 9.13 -3.83
CA ASP A 156 -11.00 10.17 -4.82
C ASP A 156 -9.98 10.19 -5.96
N LYS A 157 -8.91 9.40 -5.91
CA LYS A 157 -7.95 9.18 -7.02
C LYS A 157 -8.28 7.98 -7.90
N TYR A 158 -9.33 7.24 -7.58
CA TYR A 158 -9.68 5.98 -8.25
C TYR A 158 -11.14 5.91 -8.70
N LEU A 159 -11.76 7.05 -9.05
CA LEU A 159 -13.16 7.13 -9.51
C LEU A 159 -13.36 6.65 -10.97
N GLY A 160 -12.30 6.20 -11.62
CA GLY A 160 -12.31 5.69 -12.99
C GLY A 160 -11.65 6.66 -13.95
N SER A 161 -10.94 6.11 -14.94
CA SER A 161 -10.18 6.87 -15.95
C SER A 161 -11.04 7.88 -16.72
N ASP A 162 -12.35 7.60 -16.82
CA ASP A 162 -13.30 8.43 -17.54
C ASP A 162 -14.03 9.47 -16.71
N TYR A 163 -13.78 9.51 -15.40
CA TYR A 163 -14.41 10.42 -14.46
C TYR A 163 -14.23 11.89 -14.91
N PRO A 164 -15.33 12.66 -15.09
CA PRO A 164 -15.28 13.96 -15.78
C PRO A 164 -14.29 14.96 -15.20
N LEU A 165 -14.16 15.00 -13.86
CA LEU A 165 -13.28 15.95 -13.20
C LEU A 165 -11.80 15.70 -13.56
N TYR A 166 -11.38 14.43 -13.69
CA TYR A 166 -10.00 14.11 -14.06
C TYR A 166 -9.63 14.56 -15.47
N LYS A 167 -10.62 14.72 -16.36
CA LYS A 167 -10.42 15.18 -17.74
C LYS A 167 -10.32 16.69 -17.84
N ASN A 168 -10.58 17.44 -16.76
CA ASN A 168 -10.40 18.88 -16.76
C ASN A 168 -8.91 19.22 -16.90
N PRO A 169 -8.50 19.99 -17.93
CA PRO A 169 -7.10 20.33 -18.17
C PRO A 169 -6.38 21.00 -16.99
N LEU A 170 -7.12 21.64 -16.07
CA LEU A 170 -6.56 22.26 -14.86
C LEU A 170 -5.85 21.26 -13.94
N TYR A 171 -6.24 19.98 -13.95
CA TYR A 171 -5.56 18.95 -13.16
C TYR A 171 -4.36 18.32 -13.87
N GLY A 172 -4.20 18.54 -15.18
CA GLY A 172 -2.99 18.18 -15.92
C GLY A 172 -2.65 16.68 -15.98
N TYR A 173 -3.62 15.77 -15.78
CA TYR A 173 -3.34 14.34 -15.87
C TYR A 173 -3.01 13.89 -17.30
N SER A 174 -1.89 13.18 -17.44
CA SER A 174 -1.55 12.47 -18.67
C SER A 174 -2.45 11.25 -18.90
N LYS A 175 -2.54 10.79 -20.16
CA LYS A 175 -3.30 9.57 -20.50
C LYS A 175 -2.84 8.33 -19.73
N SER A 176 -1.53 8.22 -19.46
CA SER A 176 -0.97 7.11 -18.69
C SER A 176 -1.36 7.17 -17.22
N GLN A 177 -1.43 8.37 -16.62
CA GLN A 177 -1.94 8.53 -15.25
C GLN A 177 -3.42 8.18 -15.17
N LEU A 178 -4.24 8.69 -16.09
CA LEU A 178 -5.68 8.38 -16.10
C LEU A 178 -5.95 6.87 -16.23
N ALA A 179 -5.14 6.15 -17.02
CA ALA A 179 -5.29 4.72 -17.20
C ALA A 179 -5.13 3.92 -15.89
N THR A 180 -4.43 4.45 -14.89
CA THR A 180 -4.26 3.81 -13.58
C THR A 180 -5.17 4.41 -12.49
N MET A 181 -5.93 5.47 -12.77
CA MET A 181 -6.86 6.08 -11.82
C MET A 181 -8.20 5.33 -11.77
N THR A 182 -8.13 4.02 -11.57
CA THR A 182 -9.29 3.11 -11.55
C THR A 182 -9.24 2.19 -10.33
N ARG A 183 -10.40 1.71 -9.89
CA ARG A 183 -10.53 0.79 -8.73
C ARG A 183 -9.55 -0.38 -8.75
N SER A 184 -9.31 -0.98 -9.92
CA SER A 184 -8.43 -2.15 -10.07
C SER A 184 -6.94 -1.86 -9.83
N TYR A 185 -6.55 -0.58 -9.80
CA TYR A 185 -5.18 -0.13 -9.54
C TYR A 185 -4.93 0.26 -8.07
N ILE A 186 -5.96 0.33 -7.21
CA ILE A 186 -5.80 0.65 -5.79
C ILE A 186 -4.73 -0.24 -5.13
N VAL A 187 -4.94 -1.55 -5.16
CA VAL A 187 -4.04 -2.50 -4.48
C VAL A 187 -2.68 -2.58 -5.17
N PRO A 188 -2.56 -2.66 -6.52
CA PRO A 188 -1.26 -2.57 -7.19
C PRO A 188 -0.45 -1.34 -6.81
N ASP A 189 -1.06 -0.15 -6.80
CA ASP A 189 -0.38 1.09 -6.43
C ASP A 189 0.04 1.06 -4.96
N CYS A 190 -0.88 0.67 -4.07
CA CYS A 190 -0.61 0.56 -2.63
C CYS A 190 0.58 -0.34 -2.33
N VAL A 191 0.59 -1.54 -2.91
CA VAL A 191 1.68 -2.51 -2.74
C VAL A 191 2.96 -1.99 -3.38
N GLY A 192 2.87 -1.32 -4.53
CA GLY A 192 4.02 -0.71 -5.20
C GLY A 192 4.70 0.36 -4.35
N PHE A 193 3.94 1.32 -3.82
CA PHE A 193 4.47 2.35 -2.93
C PHE A 193 5.00 1.77 -1.61
N TYR A 194 4.34 0.75 -1.07
CA TYR A 194 4.81 0.06 0.14
C TYR A 194 6.16 -0.64 -0.11
N LEU A 195 6.28 -1.42 -1.17
CA LEU A 195 7.54 -2.06 -1.55
C LEU A 195 8.62 -1.03 -1.87
N LEU A 196 8.28 0.11 -2.48
CA LEU A 196 9.24 1.21 -2.70
C LEU A 196 9.74 1.83 -1.39
N SER A 197 8.93 1.90 -0.34
CA SER A 197 9.39 2.36 0.98
C SER A 197 10.36 1.37 1.64
N LEU A 198 10.20 0.06 1.39
CA LEU A 198 11.06 -0.99 1.93
C LEU A 198 12.33 -1.19 1.10
N TYR A 199 12.23 -0.98 -0.22
CA TYR A 199 13.29 -1.13 -1.20
C TYR A 199 13.46 0.18 -1.99
N PRO A 200 13.92 1.27 -1.34
CA PRO A 200 14.08 2.55 -1.99
C PRO A 200 15.16 2.47 -3.07
N MET A 201 15.05 3.35 -4.07
CA MET A 201 16.13 3.55 -5.04
C MET A 201 17.40 4.02 -4.31
N PRO A 202 18.59 3.54 -4.71
CA PRO A 202 19.86 4.05 -4.20
C PRO A 202 19.95 5.57 -4.28
N GLN A 203 20.41 6.19 -3.20
CA GLN A 203 20.60 7.64 -3.08
C GLN A 203 22.08 8.04 -3.07
N ASP A 204 22.99 7.07 -3.09
CA ASP A 204 24.44 7.25 -3.12
C ASP A 204 24.95 7.84 -4.45
N ARG A 205 24.15 7.73 -5.52
CA ARG A 205 24.44 8.33 -6.82
C ARG A 205 23.18 8.69 -7.61
N ALA A 206 23.36 9.50 -8.65
CA ALA A 206 22.31 9.72 -9.64
C ALA A 206 22.05 8.45 -10.47
N LEU A 207 20.78 8.07 -10.58
CA LEU A 207 20.31 7.02 -11.47
C LEU A 207 19.83 7.60 -12.80
N SER A 208 20.22 6.96 -13.90
CA SER A 208 19.65 7.22 -15.22
C SER A 208 18.18 6.81 -15.26
N GLN A 209 17.41 7.36 -16.22
CA GLN A 209 15.99 7.00 -16.38
C GLN A 209 15.78 5.49 -16.58
N GLN A 210 16.64 4.82 -17.35
CA GLN A 210 16.53 3.37 -17.56
C GLN A 210 16.79 2.56 -16.28
N GLU A 211 17.64 3.05 -15.38
CA GLU A 211 17.88 2.39 -14.08
C GLU A 211 16.69 2.58 -13.15
N ARG A 212 16.08 3.78 -13.15
CA ARG A 212 14.84 4.04 -12.41
C ARG A 212 13.72 3.15 -12.92
N ASP A 213 13.54 3.06 -14.23
CA ASP A 213 12.53 2.21 -14.84
C ASP A 213 12.78 0.71 -14.54
N MET A 214 14.05 0.29 -14.50
CA MET A 214 14.40 -1.08 -14.10
C MET A 214 14.02 -1.34 -12.64
N HIS A 215 14.31 -0.39 -11.74
CA HIS A 215 13.91 -0.49 -10.33
C HIS A 215 12.39 -0.60 -10.19
N ILE A 216 11.63 0.26 -10.88
CA ILE A 216 10.16 0.16 -10.92
C ILE A 216 9.71 -1.17 -11.52
N GLY A 217 10.37 -1.65 -12.58
CA GLY A 217 10.08 -2.94 -13.20
C GLY A 217 10.25 -4.12 -12.27
N LYS A 218 11.23 -4.09 -11.36
CA LYS A 218 11.41 -5.09 -10.29
C LYS A 218 10.21 -5.10 -9.35
N ILE A 219 9.78 -3.94 -8.88
CA ILE A 219 8.61 -3.79 -7.99
C ILE A 219 7.34 -4.28 -8.70
N GLN A 220 7.10 -3.83 -9.93
CA GLN A 220 5.96 -4.23 -10.75
C GLN A 220 5.94 -5.75 -11.02
N TRP A 221 7.11 -6.37 -11.23
CA TRP A 221 7.20 -7.81 -11.42
C TRP A 221 6.77 -8.56 -10.14
N VAL A 222 7.19 -8.10 -8.96
CA VAL A 222 6.76 -8.69 -7.68
C VAL A 222 5.24 -8.55 -7.50
N ILE A 223 4.67 -7.40 -7.83
CA ILE A 223 3.22 -7.20 -7.78
C ILE A 223 2.51 -8.20 -8.70
N ASN A 224 2.98 -8.40 -9.93
CA ASN A 224 2.40 -9.39 -10.85
C ASN A 224 2.43 -10.80 -10.26
N GLN A 225 3.55 -11.21 -9.63
CA GLN A 225 3.66 -12.52 -8.99
C GLN A 225 2.66 -12.66 -7.85
N ALA A 226 2.59 -11.67 -6.95
CA ALA A 226 1.69 -11.68 -5.80
C ALA A 226 0.22 -11.69 -6.21
N TYR A 227 -0.10 -11.01 -7.31
CA TYR A 227 -1.44 -11.00 -7.89
C TYR A 227 -1.80 -12.27 -8.65
N GLY A 228 -0.81 -13.01 -9.16
CA GLY A 228 -1.00 -14.12 -10.09
C GLY A 228 -1.54 -13.70 -11.46
N LYS A 229 -1.36 -12.43 -11.86
CA LYS A 229 -1.74 -11.89 -13.18
C LYS A 229 -0.79 -10.78 -13.61
N HIS A 230 -0.70 -10.52 -14.91
CA HIS A 230 0.12 -9.44 -15.46
C HIS A 230 -0.60 -8.08 -15.38
N VAL A 231 -0.66 -7.50 -14.19
CA VAL A 231 -1.17 -6.12 -13.98
C VAL A 231 -0.31 -5.11 -14.74
N PHE A 232 1.01 -5.28 -14.67
CA PHE A 232 1.99 -4.47 -15.38
C PHE A 232 2.66 -5.30 -16.46
N ASN A 233 2.58 -4.86 -17.72
CA ASN A 233 3.25 -5.51 -18.85
C ASN A 233 4.23 -4.55 -19.53
N THR A 234 5.36 -4.33 -18.87
CA THR A 234 6.43 -3.45 -19.36
C THR A 234 7.62 -4.27 -19.88
N VAL A 235 8.48 -3.64 -20.69
CA VAL A 235 9.76 -4.27 -21.09
C VAL A 235 10.56 -4.68 -19.85
N TYR A 236 10.56 -3.86 -18.80
CA TYR A 236 11.30 -4.11 -17.57
C TYR A 236 10.75 -5.29 -16.77
N THR A 237 9.42 -5.45 -16.65
CA THR A 237 8.85 -6.65 -16.00
C THR A 237 9.26 -7.94 -16.71
N ARG A 238 9.37 -7.93 -18.04
CA ARG A 238 9.85 -9.08 -18.84
C ARG A 238 11.35 -9.33 -18.66
N MET A 239 12.15 -8.30 -18.47
CA MET A 239 13.59 -8.42 -18.19
C MET A 239 13.82 -9.06 -16.82
N VAL A 240 13.08 -8.62 -15.80
CA VAL A 240 13.13 -9.21 -14.46
C VAL A 240 12.66 -10.67 -14.49
N ASP A 241 11.60 -10.97 -15.23
CA ASP A 241 11.12 -12.35 -15.39
C ASP A 241 12.17 -13.30 -15.97
N ARG A 242 12.86 -12.89 -17.05
CA ARG A 242 13.96 -13.67 -17.63
C ARG A 242 15.15 -13.81 -16.68
N TYR A 243 15.49 -12.73 -15.97
CA TYR A 243 16.56 -12.75 -14.97
C TYR A 243 16.25 -13.74 -13.85
N MET A 244 15.04 -13.71 -13.28
CA MET A 244 14.63 -14.63 -12.20
C MET A 244 14.54 -16.09 -12.66
N LYS A 245 14.19 -16.35 -13.93
CA LYS A 245 14.18 -17.73 -14.48
C LYS A 245 15.58 -18.30 -14.70
N SER A 246 16.59 -17.45 -14.90
CA SER A 246 17.97 -17.86 -15.17
C SER A 246 18.85 -17.90 -13.91
N HIS A 247 18.34 -17.41 -12.77
CA HIS A 247 19.09 -17.30 -11.53
C HIS A 247 18.30 -17.90 -10.37
N ASN A 248 18.96 -18.64 -9.49
CA ASN A 248 18.35 -19.17 -8.28
C ASN A 248 18.40 -18.12 -7.15
N LEU A 249 17.54 -17.10 -7.24
CA LEU A 249 17.47 -15.98 -6.29
C LEU A 249 16.08 -15.87 -5.66
N THR A 250 16.04 -15.42 -4.41
CA THR A 250 14.78 -15.05 -3.74
C THR A 250 14.29 -13.67 -4.20
N ILE A 251 13.01 -13.37 -3.95
CA ILE A 251 12.45 -12.04 -4.26
C ILE A 251 13.17 -10.94 -3.49
N ASP A 252 13.46 -11.14 -2.20
CA ASP A 252 14.18 -10.16 -1.38
C ASP A 252 15.58 -9.86 -1.94
N GLN A 253 16.35 -10.90 -2.30
CA GLN A 253 17.67 -10.73 -2.92
C GLN A 253 17.58 -9.95 -4.24
N MET A 254 16.59 -10.26 -5.09
CA MET A 254 16.37 -9.54 -6.34
C MET A 254 16.02 -8.07 -6.08
N LEU A 255 15.11 -7.79 -5.16
CA LEU A 255 14.71 -6.42 -4.81
C LEU A 255 15.88 -5.60 -4.27
N ARG A 256 16.79 -6.21 -3.50
CA ARG A 256 18.02 -5.57 -2.99
C ARG A 256 19.13 -5.40 -4.04
N ASN A 257 19.07 -6.10 -5.17
CA ASN A 257 20.09 -5.99 -6.21
C ASN A 257 19.98 -4.65 -6.94
N ASN A 258 20.92 -3.73 -6.65
CA ASN A 258 21.02 -2.41 -7.27
C ASN A 258 21.94 -2.36 -8.50
N ASN A 259 22.51 -3.50 -8.92
CA ASN A 259 23.26 -3.62 -10.16
C ASN A 259 22.31 -3.86 -11.35
N TYR A 260 21.62 -2.80 -11.78
CA TYR A 260 20.60 -2.86 -12.85
C TYR A 260 21.13 -3.36 -14.21
N SER A 261 22.45 -3.38 -14.42
CA SER A 261 23.06 -3.86 -15.65
C SER A 261 22.89 -5.37 -15.86
N GLU A 262 22.72 -6.14 -14.78
CA GLU A 262 22.58 -7.60 -14.84
C GLU A 262 21.26 -8.03 -15.50
N PHE A 263 20.19 -7.28 -15.25
CA PHE A 263 18.86 -7.52 -15.83
C PHE A 263 18.81 -7.30 -17.36
N ARG A 264 19.84 -6.66 -17.94
CA ARG A 264 19.94 -6.44 -19.39
C ARG A 264 20.56 -7.61 -20.14
N LYS A 265 21.32 -8.46 -19.45
CA LYS A 265 22.16 -9.51 -20.06
C LYS A 265 21.49 -10.88 -20.18
N ALA A 266 20.28 -11.03 -19.64
CA ALA A 266 19.49 -12.25 -19.82
C ALA A 266 19.02 -12.31 -21.28
N ASN A 267 19.77 -13.03 -22.12
CA ASN A 267 19.39 -13.38 -23.50
C ASN A 267 18.23 -14.37 -23.46
#